data_AF-A0A4Q3UV43-F1
#
_entry.id   AF-A0A4Q3UV43-F1
#
_cell.length_a   1.000
_cell.length_b   1.000
_cell.length_c   1.000
_cell.angle_alpha   90.00
_cell.angle_beta   90.00
_cell.angle_gamma   90.00
#
_symmetry.space_group_name_H-M   'P 1'
#
loop_
_entity.id
_entity.type
_entity.pdbx_description
1 polymer ?
#
loop_
_entity_poly.entity_id
_entity_poly.type
_entity_poly.pdbx_seq_one_letter_code
_entity_poly.pdbx_strand_id
1 'polypeptide(L)'
;MADAKVAAAPTGGALVKSQDPYFAGLSDELADKGFIVAAADDLITWARTGSLMWMTFGLACCAVEMMQASMPRYDMERFGAAPRASPRQSDVMIVAGTLTNK
;
A
#
# COMPACT_ATOMS: atom_id res chain seq x y z
N MET A 1 1.69 -19.56 21.40
CA MET A 1 3.09 -19.59 20.91
C MET A 1 3.16 -18.68 19.70
N ALA A 2 3.93 -17.60 19.84
CA ALA A 2 4.44 -16.71 18.79
C ALA A 2 3.42 -15.98 17.88
N ASP A 3 3.01 -14.79 18.31
CA ASP A 3 2.81 -13.66 17.38
C ASP A 3 3.73 -12.52 17.82
N ALA A 4 4.99 -12.64 17.42
CA ALA A 4 5.98 -11.58 17.50
C ALA A 4 5.98 -10.83 16.16
N LYS A 5 5.12 -9.83 16.00
CA LYS A 5 5.30 -8.85 14.94
C LYS A 5 6.19 -7.73 15.48
N VAL A 6 7.49 -7.93 15.29
CA VAL A 6 8.54 -6.93 15.45
C VAL A 6 8.22 -5.74 14.55
N ALA A 7 7.83 -4.62 15.15
CA ALA A 7 7.90 -3.32 14.52
C ALA A 7 9.26 -2.72 14.88
N ALA A 8 10.16 -2.67 13.91
CA ALA A 8 11.45 -2.00 14.04
C ALA A 8 11.20 -0.49 14.21
N ALA A 9 11.45 0.03 15.41
CA ALA A 9 11.48 1.46 15.67
C ALA A 9 12.88 2.02 15.34
N PRO A 10 12.98 3.23 14.76
CA PRO A 10 14.26 3.92 14.66
C PRO A 10 14.72 4.34 16.06
N THR A 11 15.98 4.01 16.35
CA THR A 11 16.72 4.35 17.57
C THR A 11 16.63 5.84 17.92
N GLY A 12 16.05 6.14 19.07
CA GLY A 12 15.99 7.49 19.65
C GLY A 12 15.05 7.53 20.85
N GLY A 13 15.53 7.06 22.00
CA GLY A 13 14.73 6.92 23.22
C GLY A 13 14.28 8.26 23.81
N ALA A 14 12.97 8.41 23.94
CA ALA A 14 12.33 9.10 25.05
C ALA A 14 11.02 8.36 25.33
N LEU A 15 10.89 7.82 26.54
CA LEU A 15 9.67 7.14 27.00
C LEU A 15 8.56 8.18 27.07
N VAL A 16 7.72 8.24 26.03
CA VAL A 16 6.49 9.04 26.01
C VAL A 16 5.61 8.56 27.16
N LYS A 17 5.47 9.38 28.21
CA LYS A 17 4.58 9.08 29.32
C LYS A 17 3.15 9.32 28.85
N SER A 18 2.26 8.39 29.16
CA SER A 18 0.85 8.41 28.75
C SER A 18 0.04 9.60 29.30
N GLN A 19 0.66 10.52 30.05
CA GLN A 19 0.00 11.59 30.82
C GLN A 19 0.65 12.97 30.65
N ASP A 20 1.39 13.21 29.57
CA ASP A 20 1.84 14.59 29.30
C ASP A 20 0.64 15.43 28.83
N PRO A 21 0.42 16.63 29.40
CA PRO A 21 -0.74 17.48 29.08
C PRO A 21 -0.80 17.91 27.61
N TYR A 22 0.33 17.86 26.90
CA TYR A 22 0.41 18.04 25.45
C TYR A 22 -0.24 16.89 24.67
N PHE A 23 0.01 15.64 25.08
CA PHE A 23 -0.59 14.45 24.44
C PHE A 23 -2.06 14.26 24.84
N ALA A 24 -2.47 14.66 26.04
CA ALA A 24 -3.88 14.64 26.45
C ALA A 24 -4.73 15.61 25.59
N GLY A 25 -4.27 16.86 25.42
CA GLY A 25 -4.95 17.84 24.57
C GLY A 25 -4.93 17.45 23.08
N LEU A 26 -3.84 16.83 22.62
CA LEU A 26 -3.76 16.28 21.25
C LEU A 26 -4.69 15.07 21.09
N SER A 27 -4.82 14.21 22.10
CA SER A 27 -5.73 13.05 22.07
C SER A 27 -7.19 13.47 22.07
N ASP A 28 -7.56 14.53 22.79
CA ASP A 28 -8.93 15.08 22.76
C ASP A 28 -9.23 15.76 21.41
N GLU A 29 -8.30 16.51 20.82
CA GLU A 29 -8.46 17.02 19.45
C GLU A 29 -8.49 15.91 18.40
N LEU A 30 -7.71 14.85 18.57
CA LEU A 30 -7.77 13.64 17.76
C LEU A 30 -9.01 12.79 18.08
N ALA A 31 -9.67 12.93 19.23
CA ALA A 31 -10.92 12.23 19.49
C ALA A 31 -12.08 12.91 18.74
N ASP A 32 -12.13 14.24 18.76
CA ASP A 32 -13.14 15.02 18.05
C ASP A 32 -12.94 15.05 16.53
N LYS A 33 -11.68 15.17 16.06
CA LYS A 33 -11.35 15.17 14.61
C LYS A 33 -11.03 13.77 14.08
N GLY A 34 -10.65 12.82 14.94
CA GLY A 34 -10.20 11.50 14.51
C GLY A 34 -11.29 10.58 13.99
N PHE A 35 -12.57 10.78 14.34
CA PHE A 35 -13.63 10.06 13.65
C PHE A 35 -13.68 10.42 12.15
N ILE A 36 -13.56 11.72 11.84
CA ILE A 36 -13.56 12.20 10.45
C ILE A 36 -12.23 11.86 9.76
N VAL A 37 -11.10 12.02 10.45
CA VAL A 37 -9.77 11.72 9.87
C VAL A 37 -9.59 10.22 9.66
N ALA A 38 -10.03 9.36 10.60
CA ALA A 38 -9.98 7.91 10.42
C ALA A 38 -10.93 7.45 9.30
N ALA A 39 -12.17 7.97 9.26
CA ALA A 39 -13.10 7.65 8.17
C ALA A 39 -12.57 8.14 6.80
N ALA A 40 -11.87 9.27 6.75
CA ALA A 40 -11.23 9.76 5.53
C ALA A 40 -10.01 8.90 5.13
N ASP A 41 -9.20 8.46 6.09
CA ASP A 41 -8.04 7.58 5.83
C ASP A 41 -8.50 6.20 5.32
N ASP A 42 -9.56 5.65 5.91
CA ASP A 42 -10.20 4.41 5.45
C ASP A 42 -10.73 4.56 4.02
N LEU A 43 -11.37 5.69 3.70
CA LEU A 43 -11.88 5.99 2.36
C LEU A 43 -10.74 6.13 1.33
N ILE A 44 -9.66 6.82 1.69
CA ILE A 44 -8.49 7.00 0.82
C ILE A 44 -7.80 5.67 0.56
N THR A 45 -7.68 4.83 1.59
CA THR A 45 -7.09 3.49 1.48
C THR A 45 -7.95 2.58 0.61
N TRP A 46 -9.28 2.64 0.76
CA TRP A 46 -10.21 1.94 -0.12
C TRP A 46 -10.06 2.38 -1.58
N ALA A 47 -9.97 3.70 -1.83
CA ALA A 47 -9.78 4.23 -3.18
C ALA A 47 -8.47 3.76 -3.82
N ARG A 48 -7.35 3.80 -3.07
CA ARG A 48 -6.03 3.35 -3.57
C ARG A 48 -5.97 1.86 -3.84
N THR A 49 -6.57 1.04 -2.98
CA THR A 49 -6.58 -0.42 -3.13
C THR A 49 -7.58 -0.89 -4.20
N GLY A 50 -8.61 -0.09 -4.50
CA GLY A 50 -9.64 -0.41 -5.49
C GLY A 50 -9.36 0.05 -6.92
N SER A 51 -8.27 0.79 -7.19
CA SER A 51 -7.99 1.36 -8.52
C SER A 51 -6.51 1.27 -8.90
N LEU A 52 -5.95 0.06 -8.87
CA LEU A 52 -4.55 -0.20 -9.17
C LEU A 52 -4.27 -0.04 -10.68
N MET A 53 -3.56 1.02 -11.06
CA MET A 53 -3.10 1.23 -12.43
C MET A 53 -1.69 0.64 -12.57
N TRP A 54 -1.60 -0.66 -12.76
CA TRP A 54 -0.32 -1.37 -12.76
C TRP A 54 0.44 -1.21 -14.09
N MET A 55 1.77 -1.14 -13.97
CA MET A 55 2.71 -1.26 -15.08
C MET A 55 3.47 -2.58 -14.97
N THR A 56 3.48 -3.34 -16.06
CA THR A 56 4.23 -4.60 -16.18
C THR A 56 5.66 -4.34 -16.68
N PHE A 57 6.65 -4.80 -15.93
CA PHE A 57 8.02 -4.94 -16.40
C PHE A 57 8.31 -6.40 -16.69
N GLY A 58 8.03 -6.82 -17.91
CA GLY A 58 8.33 -8.17 -18.37
C GLY A 58 9.81 -8.37 -18.62
N LEU A 59 10.49 -9.14 -17.76
CA LEU A 59 11.93 -9.41 -17.85
C LEU A 59 12.25 -10.84 -18.29
N ALA A 60 11.39 -11.79 -17.94
CA ALA A 60 11.59 -13.21 -18.24
C ALA A 60 10.24 -13.89 -18.49
N CYS A 61 10.16 -15.22 -18.28
CA CYS A 61 8.94 -15.99 -18.44
C CYS A 61 7.74 -15.37 -17.72
N CYS A 62 7.91 -14.90 -16.47
CA CYS A 62 6.87 -14.28 -15.64
C CYS A 62 6.03 -13.19 -16.32
N ALA A 63 6.56 -12.56 -17.38
CA ALA A 63 5.82 -11.61 -18.21
C ALA A 63 4.58 -12.24 -18.86
N VAL A 64 4.68 -13.48 -19.33
CA VAL A 64 3.59 -14.15 -20.08
C VAL A 64 2.50 -14.64 -19.13
N GLU A 65 2.86 -15.09 -17.92
CA GLU A 65 1.87 -15.40 -16.88
C GLU A 65 1.09 -14.14 -16.50
N MET A 66 1.77 -13.00 -16.40
CA MET A 66 1.13 -11.70 -16.14
C MET A 66 0.20 -11.25 -17.26
N MET A 67 0.54 -11.50 -18.53
CA MET A 67 -0.35 -11.22 -19.66
C MET A 67 -1.59 -12.12 -19.65
N GLN A 68 -1.45 -13.39 -19.25
CA GLN A 68 -2.61 -14.28 -19.08
C GLN A 68 -3.46 -13.90 -17.87
N ALA A 69 -2.89 -13.29 -16.83
CA ALA A 69 -3.65 -12.81 -15.68
C ALA A 69 -4.60 -11.66 -16.06
N SER A 70 -4.28 -10.85 -17.08
CA SER A 70 -5.17 -9.82 -17.62
C SER A 70 -6.09 -10.31 -18.76
N MET A 71 -5.95 -11.55 -19.21
CA MET A 71 -6.81 -12.13 -20.26
C MET A 71 -8.17 -12.53 -19.71
N PRO A 72 -9.21 -12.69 -20.55
CA PRO A 72 -10.61 -12.90 -20.12
C PRO A 72 -10.85 -14.10 -19.19
N ARG A 73 -9.89 -15.03 -19.09
CA ARG A 73 -9.97 -16.17 -18.17
C ARG A 73 -9.73 -15.79 -16.70
N TYR A 74 -8.84 -14.83 -16.44
CA TYR A 74 -8.43 -14.43 -15.09
C TYR A 74 -8.62 -12.92 -14.81
N ASP A 75 -8.90 -12.14 -15.85
CA ASP A 75 -9.32 -10.74 -15.89
C ASP A 75 -9.08 -9.94 -14.58
N MET A 76 -7.83 -9.49 -14.42
CA MET A 76 -7.44 -8.66 -13.28
C MET A 76 -8.15 -7.29 -13.24
N GLU A 77 -8.72 -6.82 -14.37
CA GLU A 77 -9.42 -5.53 -14.43
C GLU A 77 -10.68 -5.52 -13.54
N ARG A 78 -11.22 -6.70 -13.21
CA ARG A 78 -12.32 -6.86 -12.23
C ARG A 78 -11.97 -6.36 -10.82
N PHE A 79 -10.70 -6.41 -10.44
CA PHE A 79 -10.23 -5.92 -9.14
C PHE A 79 -9.83 -4.45 -9.19
N GLY A 80 -10.14 -3.75 -10.29
CA GLY A 80 -9.69 -2.38 -10.53
C GLY A 80 -8.22 -2.31 -10.96
N ALA A 81 -7.61 -3.45 -11.29
CA ALA A 81 -6.22 -3.53 -11.73
C ALA A 81 -6.10 -3.37 -13.25
N ALA A 82 -6.01 -2.13 -13.74
CA ALA A 82 -5.96 -1.85 -15.17
C ALA A 82 -4.51 -1.62 -15.66
N PRO A 83 -4.09 -2.25 -16.77
CA PRO A 83 -2.73 -2.10 -17.29
C PRO A 83 -2.51 -0.71 -17.91
N ARG A 84 -1.56 0.04 -17.37
CA ARG A 84 -1.09 1.32 -17.94
C ARG A 84 0.39 1.21 -18.29
N ALA A 85 0.71 1.41 -19.56
CA ALA A 85 2.06 1.22 -20.08
C ALA A 85 3.05 2.34 -19.68
N SER A 86 2.55 3.51 -19.26
CA SER A 86 3.42 4.65 -18.96
C SER A 86 3.67 4.78 -17.45
N PRO A 87 4.95 4.94 -17.02
CA PRO A 87 5.31 5.03 -15.60
C PRO A 87 4.73 6.27 -14.90
N ARG A 88 4.30 7.28 -15.66
CA ARG A 88 3.69 8.49 -15.12
C ARG A 88 2.20 8.34 -14.81
N GLN A 89 1.56 7.32 -15.36
CA GLN A 89 0.12 7.07 -15.20
C GLN A 89 -0.15 5.87 -14.31
N SER A 90 0.87 5.05 -14.03
CA SER A 90 0.79 3.87 -13.18
C SER A 90 1.16 4.17 -11.73
N ASP A 91 0.48 3.53 -10.79
CA ASP A 91 0.75 3.61 -9.35
C ASP A 91 1.52 2.38 -8.82
N VAL A 92 1.39 1.22 -9.49
CA VAL A 92 2.08 -0.03 -9.11
C VAL A 92 2.98 -0.54 -10.21
N MET A 93 4.22 -0.86 -9.86
CA MET A 93 5.22 -1.44 -10.75
C MET A 93 5.43 -2.92 -10.41
N ILE A 94 5.06 -3.82 -11.32
CA ILE A 94 5.26 -5.25 -11.14
C ILE A 94 6.47 -5.70 -11.96
N VAL A 95 7.51 -6.15 -11.26
CA VAL A 95 8.69 -6.73 -11.88
C VAL A 95 8.46 -8.21 -12.15
N ALA A 96 8.13 -8.52 -13.40
CA ALA A 96 7.76 -9.85 -13.83
C ALA A 96 8.94 -10.55 -14.52
N GLY A 97 9.85 -11.08 -13.70
CA GLY A 97 10.92 -11.95 -14.14
C GLY A 97 12.21 -11.77 -13.36
N THR A 98 13.26 -12.45 -13.81
CA THR A 98 14.57 -12.39 -13.17
C THR A 98 15.23 -11.03 -13.41
N LEU A 99 15.53 -10.31 -12.32
CA LEU A 99 16.37 -9.11 -12.36
C LEU A 99 17.84 -9.52 -12.33
N THR A 100 18.58 -9.22 -13.39
CA THR A 100 20.03 -9.38 -13.44
C THR A 100 20.71 -8.03 -13.27
N ASN A 101 21.72 -7.95 -12.41
CA ASN A 101 22.62 -6.80 -12.38
C ASN A 101 23.47 -6.84 -13.67
N LYS A 102 23.40 -5.77 -14.46
CA LYS A 102 24.07 -5.70 -15.76
C LYS A 102 25.44 -5.05 -15.61
#